data_AF-A0A7C4HS11-F1
#
_entry.id   AF-A0A7C4HS11-F1
#
_cell.length_a   1.000
_cell.length_b   1.000
_cell.length_c   1.000
_cell.angle_alpha   90.00
_cell.angle_beta   90.00
_cell.angle_gamma   90.00
#
_symmetry.space_group_name_H-M   'P 1'
#
loop_
_entity.id
_entity.type
_entity.pdbx_description
1 polymer ?
#
loop_
_entity_poly.entity_id
_entity_poly.type
_entity_poly.pdbx_seq_one_letter_code
_entity_poly.pdbx_strand_id
1 'polypeptide(L)'
;MDSHPDRLLLTDRPDLIYMPHLDYVKMTADLLDHPEFRSDYDHYSARRIQAKLGIALRKKQPPYSAMKRMLERELERQRVLRIPRVELEQPHGR
;
A
#
# COMPACT_ATOMS: atom_id res chain seq x y z
N MET A 1 -2.49 16.27 24.54
CA MET A 1 -1.28 15.97 23.76
C MET A 1 -1.78 15.39 22.46
N ASP A 2 -1.62 16.10 21.35
CA ASP A 2 -1.94 15.53 20.03
C ASP A 2 -1.08 14.29 19.84
N SER A 3 -1.73 13.15 19.65
CA SER A 3 -1.06 11.93 19.24
C SER A 3 -0.36 12.23 17.91
N HIS A 4 0.84 11.70 17.69
CA HIS A 4 1.51 11.80 16.37
C HIS A 4 0.58 11.49 15.16
N PRO A 5 -0.34 10.50 15.23
CA PRO A 5 -1.32 10.28 14.15
C PRO A 5 -2.37 11.39 14.01
N ASP A 6 -2.82 12.04 15.08
CA ASP A 6 -3.86 13.07 15.03
C ASP A 6 -3.38 14.27 14.23
N ARG A 7 -2.17 14.76 14.52
CA ARG A 7 -1.56 15.86 13.77
C ARG A 7 -1.42 15.50 12.28
N LEU A 8 -0.95 14.30 11.98
CA LEU A 8 -0.76 13.84 10.61
C LEU A 8 -2.10 13.78 9.83
N LEU A 9 -3.15 13.23 10.46
CA LEU A 9 -4.41 12.90 9.79
C LEU A 9 -5.46 14.02 9.83
N LEU A 10 -5.37 14.91 10.81
CA LEU A 10 -6.32 16.01 11.01
C LEU A 10 -5.75 17.37 10.58
N THR A 11 -4.47 17.61 10.86
CA THR A 11 -3.83 18.90 10.57
C THR A 11 -3.12 18.90 9.22
N ASP A 12 -2.13 18.02 9.05
CA ASP A 12 -1.27 18.02 7.86
C ASP A 12 -2.01 17.43 6.65
N ARG A 13 -2.82 16.39 6.89
CA ARG A 13 -3.67 15.69 5.92
C ARG A 13 -2.97 15.41 4.58
N PRO A 14 -1.79 14.78 4.59
CA PRO A 14 -0.97 14.60 3.40
C PRO A 14 -1.71 13.76 2.34
N ASP A 15 -1.41 14.01 1.07
CA ASP A 15 -2.04 13.29 -0.04
C ASP A 15 -1.48 11.86 -0.20
N LEU A 16 -0.23 11.66 0.23
CA LEU A 16 0.49 10.40 0.23
C LEU A 16 1.20 10.21 1.57
N ILE A 17 1.02 9.03 2.16
CA ILE A 17 1.75 8.59 3.35
C ILE A 17 2.59 7.38 2.98
N TYR A 18 3.89 7.43 3.25
CA TYR A 18 4.72 6.23 3.35
C TYR A 18 4.47 5.62 4.72
N MET A 19 4.03 4.36 4.74
CA MET A 19 3.74 3.69 6.00
C MET A 19 5.03 3.49 6.81
N PRO A 20 4.96 3.52 8.15
CA PRO A 20 6.10 3.20 9.00
C PRO A 20 6.70 1.83 8.66
N HIS A 21 7.98 1.64 8.98
CA HIS A 21 8.61 0.33 8.86
C HIS A 21 7.83 -0.73 9.65
N LEU A 22 7.84 -1.97 9.17
CA LEU A 22 7.05 -3.08 9.74
C LEU A 22 7.38 -3.34 11.22
N ASP A 23 8.59 -2.98 11.66
CA ASP A 23 9.01 -3.10 13.06
C ASP A 23 8.34 -2.10 13.99
N TYR A 24 7.79 -0.99 13.46
CA TYR A 24 7.00 -0.02 14.23
C TYR A 24 5.54 -0.47 14.33
N VAL A 25 5.34 -1.66 14.90
CA VAL A 25 4.03 -2.34 14.97
C VAL A 25 2.96 -1.46 15.62
N LYS A 26 3.29 -0.82 16.75
CA LYS A 26 2.35 0.04 17.48
C LYS A 26 1.93 1.27 16.67
N MET A 27 2.90 2.00 16.09
CA MET A 27 2.60 3.19 15.28
C MET A 27 1.79 2.84 14.03
N THR A 28 2.10 1.70 13.40
CA THR A 28 1.33 1.20 12.26
C THR A 28 -0.10 0.86 12.68
N ALA A 29 -0.27 0.16 13.81
CA ALA A 29 -1.59 -0.18 14.34
C ALA A 29 -2.40 1.07 14.68
N ASP A 30 -1.82 2.04 15.39
CA ASP A 30 -2.47 3.30 15.78
C ASP A 30 -2.94 4.07 14.53
N LEU A 31 -2.12 4.12 13.47
CA LEU A 31 -2.50 4.80 12.22
C LEU A 31 -3.62 4.07 11.48
N LEU A 32 -3.55 2.73 11.39
CA LEU A 32 -4.56 1.91 10.70
C LEU A 32 -5.90 1.86 11.47
N ASP A 33 -5.88 2.06 12.78
CA ASP A 33 -7.08 2.09 13.61
C ASP A 33 -7.77 3.46 13.61
N HIS A 34 -7.03 4.53 13.30
CA HIS A 34 -7.55 5.89 13.32
C HIS A 34 -8.74 6.08 12.34
N PRO A 35 -9.89 6.62 12.81
CA PRO A 35 -11.11 6.77 11.99
C PRO A 35 -10.89 7.54 10.69
N GLU A 36 -10.18 8.66 10.74
CA GLU A 36 -9.89 9.46 9.55
C GLU A 36 -9.00 8.73 8.55
N PHE A 37 -8.06 7.90 9.01
CA PHE A 37 -7.25 7.11 8.09
C PHE A 37 -8.14 6.13 7.30
N ARG A 38 -9.02 5.40 8.00
CA ARG A 38 -9.96 4.45 7.37
C ARG A 38 -10.92 5.13 6.40
N SER A 39 -11.44 6.30 6.79
CA SER A 39 -12.37 7.07 5.97
C SER A 39 -11.68 7.65 4.73
N ASP A 40 -10.57 8.38 4.92
CA ASP A 40 -10.04 9.26 3.91
C ASP A 40 -8.89 8.66 3.08
N TYR A 41 -8.32 7.52 3.49
CA TYR A 41 -7.16 6.92 2.81
C TYR A 41 -7.45 5.53 2.24
N ASP A 42 -6.91 5.27 1.06
CA ASP A 42 -6.75 3.93 0.50
C ASP A 42 -5.37 3.40 0.89
N HIS A 43 -5.34 2.35 1.71
CA HIS A 43 -4.10 1.74 2.18
C HIS A 43 -3.67 0.57 1.27
N TYR A 44 -2.40 0.60 0.89
CA TYR A 44 -1.73 -0.45 0.14
C TYR A 44 -0.57 -0.98 0.97
N SER A 45 -0.73 -2.19 1.52
CA SER A 45 0.30 -2.80 2.35
C SER A 45 1.58 -3.09 1.56
N ALA A 46 2.73 -3.05 2.25
CA ALA A 46 4.04 -3.39 1.69
C ALA A 46 4.00 -4.72 0.91
N ARG A 47 3.32 -5.73 1.48
CA ARG A 47 3.14 -7.05 0.86
C ARG A 47 2.30 -6.99 -0.41
N ARG A 48 1.21 -6.21 -0.44
CA ARG A 48 0.34 -6.07 -1.62
C ARG A 48 1.09 -5.46 -2.79
N ILE A 49 1.94 -4.48 -2.51
CA ILE A 49 2.70 -3.73 -3.52
C ILE A 49 4.12 -4.23 -3.74
N GLN A 50 4.50 -5.32 -3.07
CA GLN A 50 5.83 -5.93 -3.12
C GLN A 50 6.98 -4.93 -2.88
N ALA A 51 6.77 -3.99 -1.95
CA ALA A 51 7.75 -2.98 -1.58
C ALA A 51 8.20 -3.16 -0.12
N LYS A 52 9.25 -2.43 0.28
CA LYS A 52 9.75 -2.43 1.67
C LYS A 52 8.76 -1.77 2.65
N LEU A 53 7.98 -0.81 2.17
CA LEU A 53 7.01 -0.05 2.96
C LEU A 53 5.65 -0.07 2.25
N GLY A 54 4.58 0.03 3.04
CA GLY A 54 3.26 0.29 2.49
C GLY A 54 3.10 1.76 2.11
N ILE A 55 2.02 2.08 1.42
CA ILE A 55 1.62 3.46 1.15
C ILE A 55 0.14 3.66 1.44
N ALA A 56 -0.26 4.89 1.76
CA ALA A 56 -1.64 5.31 1.86
C ALA A 56 -1.90 6.53 0.98
N LEU A 57 -2.98 6.50 0.20
CA LEU A 57 -3.37 7.58 -0.70
C LEU A 57 -4.66 8.24 -0.23
N ARG A 58 -4.68 9.56 -0.12
CA ARG A 58 -5.87 10.31 0.28
C ARG A 58 -6.89 10.37 -0.85
N LYS A 59 -8.13 9.95 -0.59
CA LYS A 59 -9.20 9.78 -1.60
C LYS A 59 -9.74 11.10 -2.17
N LYS A 60 -9.78 12.17 -1.36
CA LYS A 60 -10.53 13.40 -1.65
C LYS A 60 -9.75 14.46 -2.44
N GLN A 61 -8.63 14.09 -3.06
CA GLN A 61 -7.70 15.04 -3.67
C GLN A 61 -7.66 14.91 -5.18
N PRO A 62 -7.51 16.01 -5.95
CA PRO A 62 -7.48 15.95 -7.41
C PRO A 62 -6.51 14.92 -8.02
N PRO A 63 -5.27 14.74 -7.51
CA PRO A 63 -4.35 13.76 -8.08
C PRO A 63 -4.69 12.29 -7.74
N TYR A 64 -5.61 12.03 -6.80
CA TYR A 64 -5.91 10.68 -6.28
C TYR A 64 -6.21 9.68 -7.40
N SER A 65 -7.09 10.03 -8.32
CA SER A 65 -7.48 9.14 -9.43
C SER A 65 -6.31 8.79 -10.34
N ALA A 66 -5.41 9.74 -10.59
CA ALA A 66 -4.22 9.50 -11.40
C ALA A 66 -3.22 8.60 -10.66
N MET A 67 -2.93 8.90 -9.39
CA MET A 67 -2.02 8.12 -8.56
C MET A 67 -2.50 6.69 -8.36
N LYS A 68 -3.79 6.51 -8.07
CA LYS A 68 -4.42 5.19 -7.95
C LYS A 68 -4.29 4.37 -9.23
N ARG A 69 -4.59 4.97 -10.39
CA ARG A 69 -4.43 4.28 -11.70
C ARG A 69 -2.98 3.90 -11.99
N MET A 70 -2.02 4.76 -11.66
CA MET A 70 -0.60 4.45 -11.84
C MET A 70 -0.19 3.26 -10.96
N LEU A 71 -0.63 3.25 -9.70
CA LEU A 71 -0.36 2.16 -8.78
C LEU A 71 -1.00 0.85 -9.25
N GLU A 72 -2.29 0.87 -9.57
CA GLU A 72 -3.02 -0.33 -10.03
C GLU A 72 -2.41 -0.92 -11.30
N ARG A 73 -2.00 -0.06 -12.25
CA ARG A 73 -1.29 -0.50 -13.46
C ARG A 73 0.02 -1.20 -13.12
N GLU A 74 0.78 -0.68 -12.17
CA GLU A 74 2.05 -1.28 -11.76
C GLU A 74 1.83 -2.61 -11.04
N LEU A 75 0.81 -2.70 -10.18
CA LEU A 75 0.42 -3.95 -9.52
C LEU A 75 -0.01 -5.02 -10.53
N GLU A 76 -0.76 -4.64 -11.57
CA GLU A 76 -1.13 -5.57 -12.63
C GLU A 76 0.09 -6.05 -13.42
N ARG A 77 1.02 -5.14 -13.76
CA ARG A 77 2.28 -5.51 -14.43
C ARG A 77 3.08 -6.53 -13.63
N GLN A 78 3.25 -6.31 -12.33
CA GLN A 78 3.94 -7.25 -11.45
C GLN A 78 3.23 -8.60 -11.35
N ARG A 79 1.90 -8.63 -11.48
CA ARG A 79 1.10 -9.86 -11.48
C ARG A 79 1.26 -10.64 -12.78
N VAL A 80 1.24 -9.96 -13.94
CA VAL A 80 1.41 -10.56 -15.27
C VAL A 80 2.83 -11.09 -15.49
N LEU A 81 3.86 -10.42 -14.95
CA LEU A 81 5.25 -10.90 -14.99
C LEU A 81 5.48 -12.18 -14.14
N ARG A 82 4.51 -12.57 -13.31
CA ARG A 82 4.53 -13.79 -12.51
C ARG A 82 3.69 -14.91 -13.13
N ILE A 83 3.82 -15.16 -14.43
CA ILE A 83 3.47 -16.48 -14.97
C ILE A 83 4.40 -17.47 -14.25
N PRO A 84 3.91 -18.42 -13.44
CA PRO A 84 4.76 -19.50 -12.98
C PRO A 84 5.27 -20.17 -14.25
N ARG A 85 6.59 -20.23 -14.42
CA ARG A 85 7.19 -21.18 -15.34
C ARG A 85 6.70 -22.54 -14.84
N VAL A 86 5.58 -23.01 -15.38
CA VAL A 86 5.18 -24.41 -15.27
C VAL A 86 6.41 -25.13 -15.79
N GLU A 87 7.11 -25.81 -14.89
CA GLU A 87 8.16 -26.71 -15.27
C GLU A 87 7.54 -27.61 -16.33
N LEU A 88 8.00 -27.41 -17.58
CA LEU A 88 7.83 -28.38 -18.63
C LEU A 88 8.53 -29.63 -18.12
N GLU A 89 7.82 -30.46 -17.35
CA GLU A 89 8.17 -31.85 -17.16
C GLU A 89 8.04 -32.48 -18.55
N GLN A 90 9.13 -32.37 -19.32
CA GLN A 90 9.35 -33.21 -20.46
C GLN A 90 9.50 -34.64 -19.93
N PRO A 91 8.76 -35.62 -20.48
CA PRO A 91 8.84 -36.99 -20.03
C PRO A 91 10.21 -37.53 -20.41
N HIS A 92 11.11 -37.64 -19.44
CA HIS A 92 12.29 -38.46 -19.61
C HIS A 92 11.85 -39.91 -19.43
N GLY A 93 11.70 -40.59 -20.56
CA GLY A 93 11.21 -41.94 -20.63
C GLY A 93 12.11 -42.97 -19.98
N ARG A 94 11.52 -44.14 -19.76
CA ARG A 94 11.99 -45.42 -20.29
C ARG A 94 10.80 -46.34 -20.51
#